data_AF-A0A5B8IHG4-F1
#
_entry.id   AF-A0A5B8IHG4-F1
#
_cell.length_a   1.000
_cell.length_b   1.000
_cell.length_c   1.000
_cell.angle_alpha   90.00
_cell.angle_beta   90.00
_cell.angle_gamma   90.00
#
_symmetry.space_group_name_H-M   'P 1'
#
loop_
_entity.id
_entity.type
_entity.pdbx_description
1 polymer ?
#
loop_
_entity_poly.entity_id
_entity_poly.type
_entity_poly.pdbx_seq_one_letter_code
_entity_poly.pdbx_strand_id
1 'polypeptide(L)'
;MSDAMLHAVNQDPDDFAVQIADSIESFIVAVTEVAKGDEPDSAVPFLLLEVSQLLLTGGRLGAHEDIVPDERYEPDTGPEPDVDDLRERFGRMLEPVDVFSEVFDPYEPRKAPVAFRISDNIADIVTDLRHGLAHYRSGRTTEALWWWQFSYFSNWGPTASATLRALQSLVSHVRLDQPLAALDGLDTDEDLAEEALAEEAGRVMAEEIAAPLGLHSP
;
A
#
# COMPACT_ATOMS: atom_id res chain seq x y z
N MET A 1 -26.77 -8.06 -18.79
CA MET A 1 -25.73 -9.05 -18.45
C MET A 1 -24.63 -8.87 -19.47
N SER A 2 -23.64 -8.04 -19.14
CA SER A 2 -22.52 -7.76 -20.04
C SER A 2 -21.56 -8.93 -19.98
N ASP A 3 -21.13 -9.37 -21.14
CA ASP A 3 -20.24 -10.50 -21.39
C ASP A 3 -18.86 -10.21 -20.76
N ALA A 4 -18.66 -10.65 -19.51
CA ALA A 4 -17.42 -10.53 -18.75
C ALA A 4 -16.30 -11.47 -19.25
N MET A 5 -16.47 -12.08 -20.43
CA MET A 5 -15.54 -13.03 -21.02
C MET A 5 -14.47 -12.38 -21.91
N LEU A 6 -14.36 -11.04 -21.96
CA LEU A 6 -13.35 -10.36 -22.79
C LEU A 6 -11.90 -10.50 -22.27
N HIS A 7 -11.70 -11.11 -21.10
CA HIS A 7 -10.38 -11.46 -20.57
C HIS A 7 -10.21 -12.95 -20.21
N ALA A 8 -11.07 -13.84 -20.74
CA ALA A 8 -10.81 -15.27 -20.71
C ALA A 8 -9.75 -15.64 -21.76
N VAL A 9 -8.56 -15.03 -21.66
CA VAL A 9 -7.38 -15.63 -22.26
C VAL A 9 -7.07 -16.80 -21.36
N ASN A 10 -7.13 -18.00 -21.94
CA ASN A 10 -6.62 -19.25 -21.39
C ASN A 10 -5.10 -19.08 -21.10
N GLN A 11 -4.75 -18.31 -20.07
CA GLN A 11 -3.40 -18.18 -19.57
C GLN A 11 -3.21 -19.32 -18.58
N ASP A 12 -2.14 -20.08 -18.80
CA ASP A 12 -1.66 -20.98 -17.76
C ASP A 12 -1.52 -20.16 -16.46
N PRO A 13 -2.11 -20.57 -15.33
CA PRO A 13 -1.93 -19.86 -14.05
C PRO A 13 -0.45 -19.62 -13.73
N ASP A 14 0.42 -20.52 -14.18
CA ASP A 14 1.87 -20.36 -14.08
C ASP A 14 2.39 -19.17 -14.90
N ASP A 15 1.87 -18.93 -16.12
CA ASP A 15 2.22 -17.77 -16.93
C ASP A 15 1.78 -16.46 -16.27
N PHE A 16 0.61 -16.45 -15.61
CA PHE A 16 0.13 -15.26 -14.88
C PHE A 16 1.01 -14.97 -13.67
N ALA A 17 1.31 -15.99 -12.87
CA ALA A 17 2.17 -15.84 -11.70
C ALA A 17 3.57 -15.35 -12.05
N VAL A 18 4.17 -15.89 -13.13
CA VAL A 18 5.48 -15.41 -13.64
C VAL A 18 5.43 -13.93 -13.97
N GLN A 19 4.39 -13.47 -14.68
CA GLN A 19 4.28 -12.07 -15.05
C GLN A 19 4.08 -11.13 -13.86
N ILE A 20 3.31 -11.56 -12.85
CA ILE A 20 3.14 -10.79 -11.61
C ILE A 20 4.46 -10.75 -10.83
N ALA A 21 5.13 -11.88 -10.67
CA ALA A 21 6.41 -11.98 -9.98
C ALA A 21 7.47 -11.10 -10.65
N ASP A 22 7.62 -11.17 -11.98
CA ASP A 22 8.58 -10.36 -12.74
C ASP A 22 8.33 -8.85 -12.56
N SER A 23 7.05 -8.44 -12.56
CA SER A 23 6.67 -7.03 -12.38
C SER A 23 6.98 -6.55 -10.96
N ILE A 24 6.71 -7.38 -9.95
CA ILE A 24 7.02 -7.11 -8.54
C ILE A 24 8.52 -7.04 -8.29
N GLU A 25 9.30 -8.01 -8.80
CA GLU A 25 10.76 -7.99 -8.68
C GLU A 25 11.35 -6.75 -9.35
N SER A 26 10.83 -6.37 -10.52
CA SER A 26 11.26 -5.16 -11.22
C SER A 26 11.01 -3.91 -10.39
N PHE A 27 9.81 -3.76 -9.80
CA PHE A 27 9.48 -2.65 -8.90
C PHE A 27 10.43 -2.58 -7.70
N ILE A 28 10.64 -3.71 -6.99
CA ILE A 28 11.50 -3.76 -5.79
C ILE A 28 12.93 -3.37 -6.15
N VAL A 29 13.46 -3.86 -7.27
CA VAL A 29 14.80 -3.49 -7.76
C VAL A 29 14.85 -2.00 -8.05
N ALA A 30 13.89 -1.47 -8.82
CA ALA A 30 13.87 -0.07 -9.21
C ALA A 30 13.83 0.88 -7.99
N VAL A 31 12.94 0.66 -7.03
CA VAL A 31 12.86 1.53 -5.84
C VAL A 31 14.09 1.40 -4.95
N THR A 32 14.70 0.21 -4.87
CA THR A 32 15.95 0.02 -4.13
C THR A 32 17.12 0.77 -4.80
N GLU A 33 17.16 0.80 -6.14
CA GLU A 33 18.16 1.58 -6.88
C GLU A 33 17.93 3.09 -6.70
N VAL A 34 16.68 3.58 -6.78
CA VAL A 34 16.36 4.99 -6.51
C VAL A 34 16.81 5.39 -5.12
N ALA A 35 16.58 4.55 -4.10
CA ALA A 35 16.97 4.81 -2.71
C ALA A 35 18.48 4.99 -2.49
N LYS A 36 19.34 4.58 -3.43
CA LYS A 36 20.78 4.86 -3.37
C LYS A 36 21.08 6.35 -3.46
N GLY A 37 20.20 7.12 -4.12
CA GLY A 37 20.30 8.57 -4.21
C GLY A 37 21.39 9.08 -5.16
N ASP A 38 21.76 8.28 -6.17
CA ASP A 38 22.74 8.70 -7.19
C ASP A 38 22.20 9.86 -8.06
N GLU A 39 20.88 9.92 -8.27
CA GLU A 39 20.18 10.97 -9.03
C GLU A 39 18.93 11.48 -8.28
N PRO A 40 19.08 12.25 -7.18
CA PRO A 40 17.96 12.62 -6.31
C PRO A 40 16.91 13.51 -7.00
N ASP A 41 17.33 14.36 -7.94
CA ASP A 41 16.42 15.25 -8.70
C ASP A 41 15.42 14.46 -9.58
N SER A 42 15.73 13.21 -9.90
CA SER A 42 14.90 12.32 -10.71
C SER A 42 14.08 11.34 -9.87
N ALA A 43 14.24 11.32 -8.53
CA ALA A 43 13.60 10.34 -7.67
C ALA A 43 12.07 10.39 -7.76
N VAL A 44 11.46 11.57 -7.60
CA VAL A 44 10.00 11.75 -7.66
C VAL A 44 9.39 11.27 -8.99
N PRO A 45 9.87 11.69 -10.17
CA PRO A 45 9.30 11.20 -11.44
C PRO A 45 9.56 9.71 -11.69
N PHE A 46 10.67 9.14 -11.22
CA PHE A 46 10.89 7.70 -11.30
C PHE A 46 9.94 6.93 -10.39
N LEU A 47 9.80 7.34 -9.12
CA LEU A 47 8.83 6.73 -8.20
C LEU A 47 7.41 6.81 -8.77
N LEU A 48 7.03 7.93 -9.38
CA LEU A 48 5.72 8.07 -10.04
C LEU A 48 5.52 7.01 -11.13
N LEU A 49 6.55 6.76 -11.96
CA LEU A 49 6.52 5.74 -12.99
C LEU A 49 6.40 4.33 -12.39
N GLU A 50 7.27 3.99 -11.44
CA GLU A 50 7.34 2.66 -10.85
C GLU A 50 6.05 2.31 -10.09
N VAL A 51 5.51 3.25 -9.30
CA VAL A 51 4.23 3.05 -8.60
C VAL A 51 3.07 2.93 -9.59
N SER A 52 3.09 3.63 -10.73
CA SER A 52 2.07 3.45 -11.77
C SER A 52 2.10 2.05 -12.37
N GLN A 53 3.30 1.51 -12.62
CA GLN A 53 3.48 0.16 -13.15
C GLN A 53 3.07 -0.91 -12.13
N LEU A 54 3.37 -0.68 -10.85
CA LEU A 54 2.91 -1.54 -9.77
C LEU A 54 1.37 -1.54 -9.68
N LEU A 55 0.72 -0.38 -9.80
CA LEU A 55 -0.75 -0.31 -9.82
C LEU A 55 -1.37 -0.98 -11.04
N LEU A 56 -0.69 -1.00 -12.19
CA LEU A 56 -1.11 -1.86 -13.32
C LEU A 56 -1.06 -3.35 -12.93
N THR A 57 0.00 -3.77 -12.24
CA THR A 57 0.13 -5.15 -11.72
C THR A 57 -1.00 -5.48 -10.73
N GLY A 58 -1.32 -4.56 -9.82
CA GLY A 58 -2.44 -4.67 -8.90
C GLY A 58 -3.80 -4.71 -9.59
N GLY A 59 -4.01 -3.86 -10.59
CA GLY A 59 -5.22 -3.88 -11.40
C GLY A 59 -5.44 -5.22 -12.12
N ARG A 60 -4.36 -5.89 -12.53
CA ARG A 60 -4.43 -7.25 -13.10
C ARG A 60 -4.82 -8.29 -12.04
N LEU A 61 -4.24 -8.22 -10.84
CA LEU A 61 -4.62 -9.09 -9.72
C LEU A 61 -6.09 -8.88 -9.32
N GLY A 62 -6.55 -7.63 -9.27
CA GLY A 62 -7.94 -7.31 -8.90
C GLY A 62 -8.97 -7.60 -9.99
N ALA A 63 -8.54 -7.78 -11.24
CA ALA A 63 -9.40 -8.25 -12.33
C ALA A 63 -9.45 -9.78 -12.43
N HIS A 64 -8.56 -10.48 -11.72
CA HIS A 64 -8.55 -11.94 -11.66
C HIS A 64 -9.59 -12.43 -10.64
N GLU A 65 -10.18 -13.61 -10.88
CA GLU A 65 -11.04 -14.27 -9.88
C GLU A 65 -10.26 -14.47 -8.57
N ASP A 66 -10.99 -14.47 -7.45
CA ASP A 66 -10.42 -14.64 -6.12
C ASP A 66 -9.58 -15.93 -6.07
N ILE A 67 -8.31 -15.77 -5.76
CA ILE A 67 -7.37 -16.87 -5.56
C ILE A 67 -7.61 -17.43 -4.17
N VAL A 68 -7.55 -18.74 -4.01
CA VAL A 68 -7.75 -19.40 -2.71
C VAL A 68 -6.58 -20.38 -2.49
N PRO A 69 -5.85 -20.27 -1.37
CA PRO A 69 -4.80 -21.22 -1.00
C PRO A 69 -5.34 -22.64 -0.83
N ASP A 70 -4.53 -23.64 -1.16
CA ASP A 70 -4.88 -25.04 -0.94
C ASP A 70 -4.83 -25.41 0.55
N GLU A 71 -3.90 -24.79 1.28
CA GLU A 71 -3.70 -25.01 2.71
C GLU A 71 -4.42 -23.96 3.57
N ARG A 72 -4.90 -24.37 4.74
CA ARG A 72 -5.60 -23.47 5.67
C ARG A 72 -4.65 -22.54 6.43
N TYR A 73 -3.40 -22.96 6.61
CA TYR A 73 -2.42 -22.25 7.41
C TYR A 73 -1.23 -21.91 6.52
N GLU A 74 -0.70 -20.71 6.74
CA GLU A 74 0.54 -20.30 6.12
C GLU A 74 1.73 -21.06 6.70
N PRO A 75 2.56 -21.72 5.88
CA PRO A 75 3.84 -22.25 6.32
C PRO A 75 4.88 -21.14 6.42
N ASP A 76 5.64 -21.17 7.52
CA ASP A 76 6.72 -20.22 7.84
C ASP A 76 7.67 -19.99 6.64
N THR A 77 7.74 -18.74 6.19
CA THR A 77 8.60 -18.26 5.11
C THR A 77 9.99 -17.85 5.59
N GLY A 78 10.24 -17.93 6.90
CA GLY A 78 11.47 -17.47 7.54
C GLY A 78 11.37 -16.02 8.00
N PRO A 79 12.50 -15.43 8.44
CA PRO A 79 12.52 -14.06 8.91
C PRO A 79 12.25 -13.07 7.77
N GLU A 80 11.40 -12.08 8.05
CA GLU A 80 11.09 -11.03 7.10
C GLU A 80 12.32 -10.11 6.88
N PRO A 81 12.65 -9.75 5.62
CA PRO A 81 13.76 -8.85 5.35
C PRO A 81 13.46 -7.45 5.87
N ASP A 82 14.41 -6.89 6.61
CA ASP A 82 14.33 -5.51 7.11
C ASP A 82 14.21 -4.49 5.96
N VAL A 83 13.28 -3.54 6.10
CA VAL A 83 13.02 -2.43 5.17
C VAL A 83 13.35 -1.07 5.79
N ASP A 84 13.87 -1.02 7.02
CA ASP A 84 14.17 0.23 7.71
C ASP A 84 15.24 1.06 6.98
N ASP A 85 16.29 0.45 6.44
CA ASP A 85 17.30 1.17 5.66
C ASP A 85 16.69 1.81 4.39
N LEU A 86 15.69 1.16 3.77
CA LEU A 86 14.99 1.71 2.61
C LEU A 86 14.16 2.93 3.03
N ARG A 87 13.37 2.80 4.10
CA ARG A 87 12.55 3.84 4.70
C ARG A 87 13.38 5.06 5.07
N GLU A 88 14.48 4.87 5.80
CA GLU A 88 15.36 5.96 6.23
C GLU A 88 16.05 6.68 5.07
N ARG A 89 16.41 5.96 4.01
CA ARG A 89 17.02 6.57 2.81
C ARG A 89 16.01 7.45 2.08
N PHE A 90 14.79 6.97 1.88
CA PHE A 90 13.75 7.78 1.26
C PHE A 90 13.34 8.96 2.12
N GLY A 91 13.20 8.78 3.44
CA GLY A 91 12.86 9.89 4.35
C GLY A 91 13.89 11.02 4.27
N ARG A 92 15.20 10.69 4.21
CA ARG A 92 16.26 11.68 3.99
C ARG A 92 16.21 12.32 2.61
N MET A 93 15.96 11.54 1.56
CA MET A 93 15.90 12.02 0.18
C MET A 93 14.69 12.93 -0.07
N LEU A 94 13.57 12.65 0.59
CA LEU A 94 12.29 13.30 0.38
C LEU A 94 11.97 14.32 1.47
N GLU A 95 12.85 14.61 2.44
CA GLU A 95 12.59 15.45 3.64
C GLU A 95 11.62 16.64 3.41
N PRO A 96 11.74 17.48 2.36
CA PRO A 96 10.85 18.62 2.17
C PRO A 96 9.43 18.28 1.67
N VAL A 97 9.23 17.06 1.16
CA VAL A 97 8.04 16.61 0.43
C VAL A 97 7.55 15.21 0.84
N ASP A 98 8.17 14.60 1.86
CA ASP A 98 7.91 13.22 2.27
C ASP A 98 6.52 13.09 2.90
N VAL A 99 6.11 14.09 3.67
CA VAL A 99 4.81 14.13 4.35
C VAL A 99 3.72 14.63 3.40
N PHE A 100 2.58 13.94 3.38
CA PHE A 100 1.39 14.33 2.64
C PHE A 100 0.11 14.01 3.42
N SER A 101 -0.99 14.57 2.94
CA SER A 101 -2.32 14.40 3.52
C SER A 101 -3.07 13.29 2.79
N GLU A 102 -3.44 12.23 3.49
CA GLU A 102 -4.07 11.05 2.91
C GLU A 102 -5.56 10.93 3.23
N VAL A 103 -6.33 10.44 2.25
CA VAL A 103 -7.76 10.12 2.35
C VAL A 103 -7.99 8.66 1.93
N PHE A 104 -8.03 7.76 2.91
CA PHE A 104 -8.08 6.31 2.70
C PHE A 104 -9.32 5.81 1.94
N ASP A 105 -10.53 6.13 2.43
CA ASP A 105 -11.78 5.69 1.81
C ASP A 105 -12.58 6.90 1.32
N PRO A 106 -12.65 7.14 -0.01
CA PRO A 106 -13.41 8.26 -0.55
C PRO A 106 -14.93 8.13 -0.37
N TYR A 107 -15.42 6.96 0.07
CA TYR A 107 -16.82 6.73 0.39
C TYR A 107 -17.14 6.91 1.88
N GLU A 108 -16.12 7.04 2.75
CA GLU A 108 -16.30 7.34 4.16
C GLU A 108 -16.50 8.85 4.37
N PRO A 109 -17.71 9.32 4.77
CA PRO A 109 -17.98 10.74 4.84
C PRO A 109 -17.20 11.40 5.98
N ARG A 110 -16.54 12.53 5.68
CA ARG A 110 -16.02 13.49 6.68
C ARG A 110 -14.91 12.95 7.59
N LYS A 111 -14.15 11.95 7.17
CA LYS A 111 -12.92 11.58 7.88
C LYS A 111 -11.88 12.70 7.73
N ALA A 112 -11.26 13.07 8.85
CA ALA A 112 -10.14 14.00 8.81
C ALA A 112 -8.97 13.36 8.03
N PRO A 113 -8.30 14.10 7.15
CA PRO A 113 -7.09 13.60 6.52
C PRO A 113 -6.01 13.30 7.55
N VAL A 114 -5.18 12.28 7.29
CA VAL A 114 -4.09 11.87 8.19
C VAL A 114 -2.75 12.19 7.53
N ALA A 115 -1.74 12.56 8.33
CA ALA A 115 -0.36 12.70 7.87
C ALA A 115 0.22 11.32 7.55
N PHE A 116 0.74 11.17 6.33
CA PHE A 116 1.44 9.98 5.88
C PHE A 116 2.76 10.34 5.23
N ARG A 117 3.71 9.41 5.20
CA ARG A 117 5.00 9.57 4.53
C ARG A 117 5.11 8.71 3.29
N ILE A 118 5.66 9.28 2.22
CA ILE A 118 5.99 8.53 1.00
C ILE A 118 7.04 7.46 1.32
N SER A 119 8.02 7.79 2.16
CA SER A 119 9.06 6.87 2.60
C SER A 119 8.53 5.63 3.34
N ASP A 120 7.63 5.83 4.30
CA ASP A 120 6.96 4.75 5.04
C ASP A 120 6.13 3.89 4.08
N ASN A 121 5.33 4.53 3.20
CA ASN A 121 4.52 3.81 2.22
C ASN A 121 5.35 2.92 1.28
N ILE A 122 6.48 3.42 0.75
CA ILE A 122 7.32 2.62 -0.15
C ILE A 122 7.90 1.41 0.61
N ALA A 123 8.30 1.58 1.87
CA ALA A 123 8.80 0.49 2.69
C ALA A 123 7.70 -0.57 2.93
N ASP A 124 6.50 -0.14 3.32
CA ASP A 124 5.36 -1.02 3.58
C ASP A 124 4.92 -1.79 2.32
N ILE A 125 4.87 -1.12 1.17
CA ILE A 125 4.61 -1.79 -0.11
C ILE A 125 5.67 -2.86 -0.38
N VAL A 126 6.96 -2.55 -0.19
CA VAL A 126 8.04 -3.53 -0.43
C VAL A 126 7.93 -4.73 0.51
N THR A 127 7.53 -4.52 1.77
CA THR A 127 7.26 -5.58 2.75
C THR A 127 6.19 -6.55 2.24
N ASP A 128 4.99 -6.05 1.92
CA ASP A 128 3.87 -6.86 1.40
C ASP A 128 4.25 -7.66 0.14
N LEU A 129 4.95 -7.00 -0.79
CA LEU A 129 5.35 -7.61 -2.05
C LEU A 129 6.40 -8.72 -1.85
N ARG A 130 7.36 -8.51 -0.94
CA ARG A 130 8.38 -9.52 -0.59
C ARG A 130 7.77 -10.74 0.08
N HIS A 131 6.70 -10.57 0.85
CA HIS A 131 6.01 -11.68 1.50
C HIS A 131 5.50 -12.70 0.47
N GLY A 132 4.70 -12.26 -0.52
CA GLY A 132 4.26 -13.14 -1.61
C GLY A 132 5.44 -13.68 -2.46
N LEU A 133 6.50 -12.89 -2.63
CA LEU A 133 7.70 -13.33 -3.37
C LEU A 133 8.44 -14.47 -2.66
N ALA A 134 8.44 -14.51 -1.33
CA ALA A 134 9.01 -15.62 -0.57
C ALA A 134 8.27 -16.93 -0.84
N HIS A 135 6.93 -16.89 -0.95
CA HIS A 135 6.12 -18.04 -1.37
C HIS A 135 6.43 -18.46 -2.80
N TYR A 136 6.48 -17.50 -3.73
CA TYR A 136 6.76 -17.76 -5.13
C TYR A 136 8.10 -18.46 -5.33
N ARG A 137 9.16 -17.96 -4.68
CA ARG A 137 10.51 -18.55 -4.70
C ARG A 137 10.58 -19.94 -4.07
N SER A 138 9.63 -20.27 -3.21
CA SER A 138 9.49 -21.60 -2.61
C SER A 138 8.67 -22.56 -3.49
N GLY A 139 8.24 -22.14 -4.69
CA GLY A 139 7.37 -22.92 -5.58
C GLY A 139 5.90 -22.96 -5.15
N ARG A 140 5.49 -22.11 -4.20
CA ARG A 140 4.10 -22.02 -3.69
C ARG A 140 3.36 -20.92 -4.45
N THR A 141 3.11 -21.18 -5.74
CA THR A 141 2.56 -20.19 -6.68
C THR A 141 1.17 -19.68 -6.26
N THR A 142 0.28 -20.57 -5.85
CA THR A 142 -1.08 -20.21 -5.41
C THR A 142 -1.06 -19.32 -4.16
N GLU A 143 -0.29 -19.67 -3.13
CA GLU A 143 -0.10 -18.83 -1.94
C GLU A 143 0.50 -17.46 -2.28
N ALA A 144 1.48 -17.40 -3.18
CA ALA A 144 2.08 -16.13 -3.59
C ALA A 144 1.04 -15.21 -4.23
N LEU A 145 0.28 -15.74 -5.20
CA LEU A 145 -0.80 -15.03 -5.87
C LEU A 145 -1.89 -14.60 -4.89
N TRP A 146 -2.24 -15.46 -3.93
CA TRP A 146 -3.20 -15.13 -2.89
C TRP A 146 -2.71 -13.96 -2.04
N TRP A 147 -1.48 -14.03 -1.51
CA TRP A 147 -0.93 -12.97 -0.67
C TRP A 147 -0.87 -11.64 -1.41
N TRP A 148 -0.40 -11.64 -2.66
CA TRP A 148 -0.37 -10.43 -3.48
C TRP A 148 -1.77 -9.87 -3.76
N GLN A 149 -2.76 -10.71 -4.07
CA GLN A 149 -4.14 -10.27 -4.33
C GLN A 149 -4.82 -9.78 -3.05
N PHE A 150 -4.70 -10.50 -1.95
CA PHE A 150 -5.28 -10.11 -0.66
C PHE A 150 -4.73 -8.75 -0.21
N SER A 151 -3.39 -8.65 -0.15
CA SER A 151 -2.73 -7.41 0.27
C SER A 151 -2.92 -6.25 -0.72
N TYR A 152 -3.21 -6.54 -2.00
CA TYR A 152 -3.60 -5.49 -2.95
C TYR A 152 -4.88 -4.80 -2.49
N PHE A 153 -5.85 -5.54 -1.99
CA PHE A 153 -7.10 -4.97 -1.52
C PHE A 153 -7.01 -4.41 -0.11
N SER A 154 -6.21 -5.03 0.77
CA SER A 154 -6.19 -4.70 2.19
C SER A 154 -5.09 -3.71 2.60
N ASN A 155 -3.99 -3.59 1.84
CA ASN A 155 -2.83 -2.80 2.23
C ASN A 155 -2.07 -2.16 1.05
N TRP A 156 -1.13 -2.86 0.38
CA TRP A 156 -0.26 -2.22 -0.62
C TRP A 156 -0.99 -1.54 -1.79
N GLY A 157 -2.20 -1.95 -2.19
CA GLY A 157 -2.94 -1.29 -3.27
C GLY A 157 -3.44 0.11 -2.90
N PRO A 158 -4.21 0.27 -1.79
CA PRO A 158 -4.51 1.58 -1.21
C PRO A 158 -3.25 2.41 -0.96
N THR A 159 -2.21 1.84 -0.32
CA THR A 159 -0.94 2.52 -0.02
C THR A 159 -0.23 3.01 -1.30
N ALA A 160 -0.20 2.19 -2.35
CA ALA A 160 0.35 2.58 -3.65
C ALA A 160 -0.50 3.66 -4.34
N SER A 161 -1.82 3.62 -4.21
CA SER A 161 -2.72 4.63 -4.78
C SER A 161 -2.56 6.00 -4.12
N ALA A 162 -2.46 6.03 -2.78
CA ALA A 162 -2.14 7.20 -1.99
C ALA A 162 -0.78 7.80 -2.40
N THR A 163 0.24 6.95 -2.46
CA THR A 163 1.61 7.32 -2.87
C THR A 163 1.65 7.88 -4.29
N LEU A 164 0.95 7.23 -5.23
CA LEU A 164 0.83 7.72 -6.61
C LEU A 164 0.20 9.11 -6.63
N ARG A 165 -0.88 9.33 -5.87
CA ARG A 165 -1.58 10.60 -5.81
C ARG A 165 -0.68 11.72 -5.29
N ALA A 166 0.11 11.44 -4.26
CA ALA A 166 1.10 12.37 -3.69
C ALA A 166 2.19 12.72 -4.72
N LEU A 167 2.82 11.71 -5.32
CA LEU A 167 3.88 11.89 -6.34
C LEU A 167 3.38 12.65 -7.57
N GLN A 168 2.18 12.30 -8.07
CA GLN A 168 1.55 13.01 -9.18
C GLN A 168 1.28 14.48 -8.82
N SER A 169 0.88 14.75 -7.58
CA SER A 169 0.68 16.12 -7.07
C SER A 169 2.00 16.90 -7.12
N LEU A 170 3.09 16.33 -6.57
CA LEU A 170 4.42 16.95 -6.58
C LEU A 170 4.88 17.29 -8.01
N VAL A 171 4.79 16.33 -8.93
CA VAL A 171 5.15 16.56 -10.34
C VAL A 171 4.28 17.65 -10.97
N SER A 172 2.97 17.68 -10.67
CA SER A 172 2.06 18.69 -11.20
C SER A 172 2.41 20.09 -10.68
N HIS A 173 2.68 20.23 -9.38
CA HIS A 173 3.10 21.48 -8.76
C HIS A 173 4.38 22.03 -9.42
N VAL A 174 5.38 21.17 -9.64
CA VAL A 174 6.63 21.54 -10.33
C VAL A 174 6.38 21.93 -11.79
N ARG A 175 5.58 21.13 -12.53
CA ARG A 175 5.37 21.33 -13.98
C ARG A 175 4.43 22.48 -14.31
N LEU A 176 3.52 22.83 -13.40
CA LEU A 176 2.55 23.90 -13.56
C LEU A 176 2.94 25.20 -12.82
N ASP A 177 4.13 25.23 -12.21
CA ASP A 177 4.65 26.37 -11.44
C ASP A 177 3.68 26.81 -10.31
N GLN A 178 3.19 25.83 -9.55
CA GLN A 178 2.30 26.04 -8.41
C GLN A 178 3.03 25.67 -7.13
N PRO A 179 3.21 26.59 -6.16
CA PRO A 179 3.84 26.25 -4.88
C PRO A 179 2.97 25.29 -4.07
N LEU A 180 3.60 24.45 -3.25
CA LEU A 180 2.91 23.62 -2.27
C LEU A 180 2.39 24.52 -1.13
N ALA A 181 1.16 24.26 -0.69
CA ALA A 181 0.64 24.85 0.53
C ALA A 181 1.29 24.18 1.75
N ALA A 182 1.37 24.90 2.87
CA ALA A 182 1.71 24.27 4.14
C ALA A 182 0.62 23.24 4.50
N LEU A 183 1.01 22.15 5.15
CA LEU A 183 0.06 21.14 5.62
C LEU A 183 -0.64 21.55 6.93
N ASP A 184 -0.60 22.84 7.30
CA ASP A 184 -1.35 23.45 8.42
C ASP A 184 -1.30 22.68 9.76
N GLY A 185 -0.14 22.11 10.11
CA GLY A 185 0.07 21.37 11.35
C GLY A 185 -0.17 19.87 11.26
N LEU A 186 -0.50 19.34 10.08
CA LEU A 186 -0.55 17.90 9.82
C LEU A 186 0.86 17.32 10.03
N ASP A 187 1.06 16.68 11.17
CA ASP A 187 2.30 16.01 11.55
C ASP A 187 2.01 14.51 11.74
N THR A 188 2.95 13.67 11.33
CA THR A 188 2.91 12.22 11.59
C THR A 188 3.06 11.89 13.08
N ASP A 189 3.52 12.86 13.87
CA ASP A 189 3.72 12.72 15.32
C ASP A 189 2.46 13.13 16.12
N GLU A 190 1.37 13.56 15.47
CA GLU A 190 0.07 13.79 16.12
C GLU A 190 -0.75 12.49 16.18
N ASP A 191 -0.90 11.94 17.39
CA ASP A 191 -1.66 10.72 17.74
C ASP A 191 -3.19 10.83 17.56
N LEU A 192 -3.66 11.41 16.46
CA LEU A 192 -5.10 11.48 16.13
C LEU A 192 -5.73 10.07 16.03
N ALA A 193 -4.93 9.06 15.67
CA ALA A 193 -5.36 7.67 15.64
C ALA A 193 -5.60 7.09 17.03
N GLU A 194 -4.78 7.43 18.05
CA GLU A 194 -4.97 6.89 19.40
C GLU A 194 -6.23 7.47 20.07
N GLU A 195 -6.51 8.77 19.89
CA GLU A 195 -7.74 9.38 20.42
C GLU A 195 -8.99 8.77 19.78
N ALA A 196 -9.00 8.58 18.45
CA ALA A 196 -10.10 7.96 17.74
C ALA A 196 -10.28 6.47 18.11
N LEU A 197 -9.18 5.72 18.26
CA LEU A 197 -9.20 4.33 18.71
C LEU A 197 -9.67 4.21 20.16
N ALA A 198 -9.29 5.13 21.04
CA ALA A 198 -9.76 5.17 22.42
C ALA A 198 -11.26 5.50 22.52
N GLU A 199 -11.75 6.43 21.68
CA GLU A 199 -13.17 6.77 21.59
C GLU A 199 -13.99 5.58 21.05
N GLU A 200 -13.50 4.92 20.00
CA GLU A 200 -14.10 3.72 19.43
C GLU A 200 -14.09 2.54 20.40
N ALA A 201 -12.97 2.29 21.08
CA ALA A 201 -12.88 1.27 22.12
C ALA A 201 -13.82 1.59 23.29
N GLY A 202 -13.98 2.86 23.65
CA GLY A 202 -14.97 3.32 24.62
C GLY A 202 -16.41 3.02 24.18
N ARG A 203 -16.72 3.25 22.90
CA ARG A 203 -18.03 2.94 22.31
C ARG A 203 -18.32 1.44 22.33
N VAL A 204 -17.37 0.61 21.87
CA VAL A 204 -17.49 -0.85 21.88
C VAL A 204 -17.62 -1.39 23.30
N MET A 205 -16.82 -0.89 24.26
CA MET A 205 -16.96 -1.27 25.66
C MET A 205 -18.32 -0.87 26.24
N ALA A 206 -18.85 0.30 25.90
CA ALA A 206 -20.18 0.70 26.34
C ALA A 206 -21.26 -0.23 25.77
N GLU A 207 -21.18 -0.62 24.51
CA GLU A 207 -22.14 -1.55 23.90
C GLU A 207 -22.05 -2.96 24.50
N GLU A 208 -20.84 -3.49 24.66
CA GLU A 208 -20.60 -4.87 25.14
C GLU A 208 -20.75 -5.03 26.66
N ILE A 209 -20.51 -3.97 27.46
CA ILE A 209 -20.60 -4.02 28.94
C ILE A 209 -21.95 -3.50 29.44
N ALA A 210 -22.55 -2.48 28.81
CA ALA A 210 -23.81 -1.91 29.29
C ALA A 210 -25.03 -2.77 28.89
N ALA A 211 -24.98 -3.47 27.74
CA ALA A 211 -26.07 -4.33 27.30
C ALA A 211 -26.31 -5.55 28.23
N PRO A 212 -25.28 -6.25 28.75
CA PRO A 212 -25.48 -7.30 29.76
C PRO A 212 -25.89 -6.78 31.15
N LEU A 213 -25.58 -5.52 31.48
CA LEU A 213 -25.83 -4.92 32.80
C LEU A 213 -27.13 -4.09 32.89
N GLY A 214 -27.86 -3.94 31.79
CA GLY A 214 -29.14 -3.22 31.75
C GLY A 214 -29.02 -1.72 32.00
N LEU A 215 -27.82 -1.15 31.80
CA LEU A 215 -27.56 0.28 31.95
C LEU A 215 -27.76 0.95 30.59
N HIS A 216 -28.91 1.59 30.38
CA HIS A 216 -29.10 2.46 29.23
C HIS A 216 -28.78 3.90 29.63
N SER A 217 -28.01 4.61 28.80
CA SER A 217 -27.86 6.06 28.94
C SER A 217 -29.23 6.75 28.76
N PRO A 218 -29.49 7.84 29.50
CA PRO A 218 -30.76 8.56 29.46
C PRO A 218 -31.05 9.24 28.11
#